data_AF-A0A2G9Q9T7-F1
#
_entry.id   AF-A0A2G9Q9T7-F1
#
_cell.length_a   1.000
_cell.length_b   1.000
_cell.length_c   1.000
_cell.angle_alpha   90.00
_cell.angle_beta   90.00
_cell.angle_gamma   90.00
#
_symmetry.space_group_name_H-M   'P 1'
#
loop_
_entity.id
_entity.type
_entity.pdbx_description
1 polymer ?
#
loop_
_entity_poly.entity_id
_entity_poly.type
_entity_poly.pdbx_seq_one_letter_code
_entity_poly.pdbx_strand_id
1 'polypeptide(L)'
;AEHSHPSHELRRQKRDWVIPPIHCSENERGPFPKRLIQVKSSRANELSVFYSMTGQGADSPPVGTFVIERTTGWLNVTRPLDRETIPSYKVLVYAVSSNGQPVETPIEIIIEVTDQNDNRPSFTQPVFEGTVTEGSKPDIN
;
A
#
# COMPACT_ATOMS: atom_id res chain seq x y z
N ALA A 1 44.00 -29.31 26.44
CA ALA A 1 44.07 -28.68 25.11
C ALA A 1 42.63 -28.49 24.61
N GLU A 2 42.04 -27.36 24.99
CA GLU A 2 40.70 -26.95 24.55
C GLU A 2 40.74 -26.66 23.03
N HIS A 3 39.84 -27.29 22.28
CA HIS A 3 39.57 -26.91 20.89
C HIS A 3 38.22 -26.20 20.86
N SER A 4 38.29 -24.88 20.76
CA SER A 4 37.16 -23.97 20.61
C SER A 4 36.51 -24.14 19.24
N HIS A 5 35.22 -24.47 19.19
CA HIS A 5 34.40 -24.34 17.98
C HIS A 5 33.73 -22.96 17.97
N PRO A 6 33.81 -22.21 16.86
CA PRO A 6 33.29 -20.85 16.79
C PRO A 6 31.76 -20.86 16.76
N SER A 7 31.16 -20.16 17.71
CA SER A 7 29.75 -19.81 17.72
C SER A 7 29.47 -18.88 16.53
N HIS A 8 28.85 -19.45 15.50
CA HIS A 8 28.34 -18.71 14.35
C HIS A 8 27.23 -17.78 14.85
N GLU A 9 27.57 -16.53 15.11
CA GLU A 9 26.59 -15.50 15.43
C GLU A 9 25.62 -15.40 14.24
N LEU A 10 24.39 -15.86 14.45
CA LEU A 10 23.27 -15.62 13.55
C LEU A 10 23.02 -14.11 13.56
N ARG A 11 23.78 -13.37 12.73
CA ARG A 11 23.56 -11.96 12.45
C ARG A 11 22.14 -11.86 11.93
N ARG A 12 21.23 -11.40 12.78
CA ARG A 12 19.83 -11.13 12.45
C ARG A 12 19.81 -10.17 11.27
N GLN A 13 19.74 -10.69 10.04
CA GLN A 13 19.40 -9.90 8.87
C GLN A 13 18.01 -9.36 9.16
N LYS A 14 17.96 -8.07 9.49
CA LYS A 14 16.72 -7.31 9.65
C LYS A 14 15.96 -7.55 8.34
N ARG A 15 14.92 -8.40 8.39
CA ARG A 15 14.05 -8.70 7.25
C ARG A 15 13.87 -7.41 6.47
N ASP A 16 14.24 -7.42 5.19
CA ASP A 16 14.02 -6.30 4.29
C ASP A 16 12.60 -5.80 4.56
N TRP A 17 12.48 -4.53 4.96
CA TRP A 17 11.19 -3.95 5.34
C TRP A 17 10.37 -3.80 4.07
N VAL A 18 9.65 -4.86 3.70
CA VAL A 18 8.67 -4.81 2.63
C VAL A 18 7.46 -4.08 3.21
N ILE A 19 7.23 -2.86 2.73
CA ILE A 19 6.00 -2.13 3.03
C ILE A 19 4.87 -2.90 2.35
N PRO A 20 3.84 -3.38 3.07
CA PRO A 20 2.72 -4.05 2.45
C PRO A 20 1.99 -3.08 1.51
N PRO A 21 1.28 -3.59 0.48
CA PRO A 21 0.47 -2.74 -0.39
C PRO A 21 -0.46 -1.84 0.42
N ILE A 22 -0.56 -0.58 0.00
CA ILE A 22 -1.43 0.41 0.64
C ILE A 22 -2.77 0.38 -0.07
N HIS A 23 -3.81 0.07 0.68
CA HIS A 23 -5.17 0.06 0.16
C HIS A 23 -5.77 1.47 0.22
N CYS A 24 -6.23 1.98 -0.92
CA CYS A 24 -7.00 3.21 -1.03
C CYS A 24 -8.37 2.87 -1.60
N SER A 25 -9.45 3.29 -0.96
CA SER A 25 -10.78 3.06 -1.51
C SER A 25 -11.02 3.96 -2.72
N GLU A 26 -11.63 3.40 -3.76
CA GLU A 26 -12.09 4.20 -4.89
C GLU A 26 -13.21 5.17 -4.50
N ASN A 27 -13.44 6.18 -5.35
CA ASN A 27 -14.55 7.13 -5.27
C ASN A 27 -14.70 7.82 -3.90
N GLU A 28 -13.58 7.91 -3.17
CA GLU A 28 -13.56 8.48 -1.85
C GLU A 28 -14.04 9.94 -1.88
N ARG A 29 -15.09 10.21 -1.10
CA ARG A 29 -15.61 11.57 -0.90
C ARG A 29 -14.91 12.22 0.30
N GLY A 30 -14.77 13.54 0.27
CA GLY A 30 -14.22 14.33 1.38
C GLY A 30 -13.23 15.38 0.91
N PRO A 31 -12.69 16.19 1.84
CA PRO A 31 -11.66 17.15 1.50
C PRO A 31 -10.38 16.41 1.13
N PHE A 32 -9.80 16.78 0.00
CA PHE A 32 -8.46 16.37 -0.41
C PHE A 32 -7.45 17.46 -0.05
N PRO A 33 -6.17 17.12 0.19
CA PRO A 33 -5.57 15.79 0.10
C PRO A 33 -5.81 14.91 1.35
N LYS A 34 -5.84 13.58 1.19
CA LYS A 34 -5.98 12.62 2.29
C LYS A 34 -4.68 11.87 2.56
N ARG A 35 -4.32 11.74 3.84
CA ARG A 35 -3.11 11.01 4.27
C ARG A 35 -3.29 9.51 4.08
N LEU A 36 -2.30 8.88 3.44
CA LEU A 36 -2.24 7.43 3.23
C LEU A 36 -1.26 6.78 4.20
N ILE A 37 0.02 7.14 4.07
CA ILE A 37 1.09 6.60 4.92
C ILE A 37 2.13 7.68 5.18
N GLN A 38 2.83 7.55 6.30
CA GLN A 38 4.04 8.31 6.56
C GLN A 38 5.25 7.40 6.38
N VAL A 39 6.17 7.79 5.49
CA VAL A 39 7.49 7.17 5.42
C VAL A 39 8.48 7.98 6.24
N LYS A 40 9.39 7.29 6.93
CA LYS A 40 10.44 7.95 7.71
C LYS A 40 11.76 7.22 7.53
N SER A 41 12.80 7.95 7.14
CA SER A 41 14.17 7.44 7.12
C SER A 41 14.65 7.18 8.55
N SER A 42 15.43 6.10 8.72
CA SER A 42 16.08 5.79 9.99
C SER A 42 17.07 6.87 10.44
N ARG A 43 17.60 7.64 9.48
CA ARG A 43 18.58 8.71 9.68
C ARG A 43 17.94 10.09 9.88
N ALA A 44 16.61 10.18 9.87
CA ALA A 44 15.88 11.44 10.04
C ALA A 44 16.05 12.06 11.43
N ASN A 45 16.55 11.31 12.42
CA ASN A 45 16.89 11.83 13.74
C ASN A 45 18.31 12.45 13.79
N GLU A 46 19.15 12.18 12.80
CA GLU A 46 20.55 12.62 12.75
C GLU A 46 20.77 13.73 11.71
N LEU A 47 19.98 13.73 10.63
CA LEU A 47 20.16 14.62 9.48
C LEU A 47 18.80 15.19 9.03
N SER A 48 18.84 16.35 8.40
CA SER A 48 17.69 16.88 7.67
C SER A 48 17.46 16.05 6.40
N VAL A 49 16.39 15.27 6.40
CA VAL A 49 15.99 14.41 5.28
C VAL A 49 14.82 15.03 4.53
N PHE A 50 14.90 14.99 3.21
CA PHE A 50 13.87 15.41 2.28
C PHE A 50 13.38 14.22 1.47
N TYR A 51 12.06 14.10 1.36
CA TYR A 51 11.39 13.02 0.63
C TYR A 51 10.88 13.49 -0.72
N SER A 52 10.94 12.62 -1.71
CA SER A 52 10.34 12.81 -3.04
C SER A 52 9.81 11.49 -3.59
N MET A 53 8.92 11.55 -4.58
CA MET A 53 8.35 10.36 -5.23
C MET A 53 8.39 10.47 -6.75
N THR A 54 8.48 9.34 -7.42
CA THR A 54 8.32 9.19 -8.87
C THR A 54 7.44 7.98 -9.18
N GLY A 55 6.98 7.86 -10.42
CA GLY A 55 6.12 6.78 -10.90
C GLY A 55 4.75 7.24 -11.36
N GLN A 56 3.91 6.26 -11.71
CA GLN A 56 2.55 6.51 -12.18
C GLN A 56 1.72 7.15 -11.06
N GLY A 57 1.05 8.26 -11.33
CA GLY A 57 0.29 8.98 -10.32
C GLY A 57 1.11 10.05 -9.57
N ALA A 58 2.44 10.03 -9.69
CA ALA A 58 3.35 10.99 -9.08
C ALA A 58 3.82 12.02 -10.10
N ASP A 59 4.94 11.75 -10.77
CA ASP A 59 5.52 12.55 -11.86
C ASP A 59 5.10 12.07 -13.26
N SER A 60 4.54 10.86 -13.36
CA SER A 60 4.01 10.27 -14.59
C SER A 60 2.48 10.23 -14.59
N PRO A 61 1.81 10.34 -15.76
CA PRO A 61 0.35 10.37 -15.86
C PRO A 61 -0.36 9.21 -15.14
N PRO A 62 -1.43 9.46 -14.38
CA PRO A 62 -2.05 10.76 -14.10
C PRO A 62 -1.27 11.57 -13.04
N VAL A 63 -0.53 12.61 -13.48
CA VAL A 63 0.44 13.35 -12.66
C VAL A 63 -0.23 14.04 -11.47
N GLY A 64 0.38 13.94 -10.29
CA GLY A 64 -0.07 14.60 -9.07
C GLY A 64 -1.28 13.96 -8.38
N THR A 65 -1.62 12.72 -8.72
CA THR A 65 -2.62 11.91 -7.98
C THR A 65 -2.15 11.59 -6.57
N PHE A 66 -0.86 11.30 -6.43
CA PHE A 66 -0.17 11.11 -5.17
C PHE A 66 0.89 12.19 -4.99
N VAL A 67 1.00 12.71 -3.78
CA VAL A 67 2.00 13.70 -3.40
C VAL A 67 2.62 13.31 -2.07
N ILE A 68 3.90 13.61 -1.88
CA ILE A 68 4.61 13.37 -0.62
C ILE A 68 5.06 14.69 -0.06
N GLU A 69 4.77 14.92 1.21
CA GLU A 69 5.26 16.09 1.91
C GLU A 69 6.77 15.94 2.15
N ARG A 70 7.53 16.87 1.59
CA ARG A 70 8.99 16.80 1.49
C ARG A 70 9.68 16.65 2.85
N THR A 71 9.15 17.21 3.93
CA THR A 71 9.80 17.22 5.25
C THR A 71 9.28 16.13 6.19
N THR A 72 7.99 15.84 6.14
CA THR A 72 7.35 14.90 7.06
C THR A 72 7.31 13.47 6.52
N GLY A 73 7.41 13.30 5.19
CA GLY A 73 7.25 12.01 4.52
C GLY A 73 5.80 11.52 4.44
N TRP A 74 4.81 12.39 4.67
CA TRP A 74 3.40 12.04 4.49
C TRP A 74 3.06 11.90 3.01
N LEU A 75 2.75 10.68 2.58
CA LEU A 75 2.17 10.38 1.28
C LEU A 75 0.66 10.60 1.36
N ASN A 76 0.14 11.42 0.44
CA ASN A 76 -1.25 11.79 0.37
C ASN A 76 -1.81 11.52 -1.03
N VAL A 77 -3.10 11.18 -1.09
CA VAL A 77 -3.89 11.17 -2.32
C VAL A 77 -4.58 12.53 -2.48
N THR A 78 -4.59 13.09 -3.69
CA THR A 78 -5.07 14.46 -3.97
C THR A 78 -6.44 14.51 -4.64
N ARG A 79 -6.93 13.38 -5.14
CA ARG A 79 -8.20 13.27 -5.87
C ARG A 79 -8.81 11.88 -5.70
N PRO A 80 -10.12 11.72 -5.96
CA PRO A 80 -10.73 10.40 -5.99
C PRO A 80 -10.01 9.49 -6.99
N LEU A 81 -9.89 8.22 -6.63
CA LEU A 81 -9.36 7.16 -7.48
C LEU A 81 -10.52 6.39 -8.11
N ASP A 82 -10.28 5.83 -9.28
CA ASP A 82 -11.24 5.03 -10.03
C ASP A 82 -10.56 3.71 -10.39
N ARG A 83 -11.05 2.60 -9.81
CA ARG A 83 -10.41 1.29 -9.95
C ARG A 83 -10.50 0.77 -11.38
N GLU A 84 -11.59 1.08 -12.07
CA GLU A 84 -11.86 0.75 -13.47
C GLU A 84 -10.83 1.39 -14.41
N THR A 85 -10.39 2.62 -14.11
CA THR A 85 -9.36 3.31 -14.88
C THR A 85 -7.96 2.80 -14.54
N ILE A 86 -7.56 2.81 -13.26
CA ILE A 86 -6.24 2.33 -12.81
C ILE A 86 -6.42 1.58 -11.47
N PRO A 87 -6.29 0.24 -11.45
CA PRO A 87 -6.53 -0.56 -10.26
C PRO A 87 -5.37 -0.57 -9.27
N SER A 88 -4.15 -0.27 -9.72
CA SER A 88 -2.99 -0.13 -8.85
C SER A 88 -1.97 0.86 -9.39
N TYR A 89 -1.27 1.52 -8.48
CA TYR A 89 -0.18 2.44 -8.78
C TYR A 89 1.11 1.92 -8.15
N LYS A 90 2.22 2.14 -8.85
CA LYS A 90 3.56 1.88 -8.34
C LYS A 90 4.33 3.17 -8.31
N VAL A 91 4.77 3.56 -7.11
CA VAL A 91 5.57 4.76 -6.90
C VAL A 91 6.86 4.41 -6.18
N LEU A 92 7.95 5.05 -6.59
CA LEU A 92 9.26 4.96 -5.94
C LEU A 92 9.44 6.18 -5.05
N VAL A 93 9.76 5.95 -3.78
CA VAL A 93 10.03 7.02 -2.81
C VAL A 93 11.52 7.10 -2.51
N TYR A 94 12.03 8.32 -2.52
CA TYR A 94 13.43 8.65 -2.29
C TYR A 94 13.56 9.46 -1.00
N ALA A 95 14.67 9.27 -0.31
CA ALA A 95 15.07 10.07 0.83
C ALA A 95 16.48 10.62 0.58
N VAL A 96 16.61 11.94 0.58
CA VAL A 96 17.88 12.65 0.35
C VAL A 96 18.18 13.59 1.52
N SER A 97 19.44 13.78 1.86
CA SER A 97 19.83 14.79 2.86
C SER A 97 19.80 16.19 2.26
N SER A 98 19.95 17.20 3.12
CA SER A 98 20.03 18.62 2.71
C SER A 98 21.16 18.94 1.72
N ASN A 99 22.23 18.14 1.70
CA ASN A 99 23.32 18.23 0.71
C ASN A 99 23.02 17.48 -0.61
N GLY A 100 21.81 16.95 -0.79
CA GLY A 100 21.37 16.25 -2.01
C GLY A 100 21.84 14.80 -2.13
N GLN A 101 22.52 14.24 -1.14
CA GLN A 101 22.95 12.84 -1.16
C GLN A 101 21.81 11.89 -0.78
N PRO A 102 21.63 10.76 -1.47
CA PRO A 102 20.70 9.71 -1.03
C PRO A 102 21.07 9.21 0.37
N VAL A 103 20.12 9.22 1.31
CA VAL A 103 20.34 8.74 2.68
C VAL A 103 19.85 7.33 2.91
N GLU A 104 18.94 6.85 2.05
CA GLU A 104 18.35 5.51 2.06
C GLU A 104 18.26 4.99 0.62
N THR A 105 18.15 3.67 0.47
CA THR A 105 17.77 3.08 -0.82
C THR A 105 16.33 3.47 -1.18
N PRO A 106 16.02 3.77 -2.45
CA PRO A 106 14.65 4.02 -2.87
C PRO A 106 13.75 2.83 -2.52
N ILE A 107 12.53 3.12 -2.07
CA ILE A 107 11.54 2.11 -1.71
C ILE A 107 10.40 2.12 -2.73
N GLU A 108 9.98 0.94 -3.18
CA GLU A 108 8.77 0.81 -4.00
C GLU A 108 7.55 0.72 -3.08
N ILE A 109 6.54 1.54 -3.37
CA ILE A 109 5.24 1.50 -2.72
C ILE A 109 4.20 1.14 -3.77
N ILE A 110 3.48 0.06 -3.50
CA ILE A 110 2.33 -0.37 -4.29
C ILE A 110 1.08 0.18 -3.61
N ILE A 111 0.29 0.96 -4.35
CA ILE A 111 -0.98 1.50 -3.90
C ILE A 111 -2.07 0.77 -4.67
N GLU A 112 -2.85 -0.05 -3.97
CA GLU A 112 -3.95 -0.80 -4.55
C GLU A 112 -5.24 -0.01 -4.37
N VAL A 113 -5.94 0.24 -5.47
CA VAL A 113 -7.27 0.82 -5.43
C VAL A 113 -8.23 -0.31 -5.10
N THR A 114 -8.65 -0.37 -3.84
CA THR A 114 -9.63 -1.35 -3.42
C THR A 114 -11.00 -0.89 -3.85
N ASP A 115 -11.76 -1.83 -4.44
CA ASP A 115 -13.21 -1.71 -4.53
C ASP A 115 -13.71 -1.33 -3.13
N GLN A 116 -14.54 -0.30 -3.04
CA GLN A 116 -15.30 -0.11 -1.80
C GLN A 116 -16.07 -1.42 -1.57
N ASN A 117 -15.96 -2.08 -0.41
CA ASN A 117 -16.87 -3.16 -0.05
C ASN A 117 -18.26 -2.59 0.33
N ASP A 118 -18.86 -1.92 -0.64
CA ASP A 118 -20.26 -1.52 -0.71
C ASP A 118 -21.06 -2.54 -1.57
N ASN A 119 -20.39 -3.60 -2.04
CA ASN A 119 -21.04 -4.74 -2.67
C ASN A 119 -21.76 -5.59 -1.62
N ARG A 120 -22.94 -5.12 -1.19
CA ARG A 120 -23.96 -6.03 -0.63
C ARG A 120 -24.12 -7.18 -1.63
N PRO A 121 -24.07 -8.45 -1.21
CA PRO A 121 -24.21 -9.56 -2.15
C PRO A 121 -25.51 -9.39 -2.94
N SER A 122 -25.39 -9.22 -4.26
CA SER A 122 -26.54 -9.16 -5.15
C SER A 122 -26.88 -10.58 -5.56
N PHE A 123 -28.15 -10.95 -5.40
CA PHE A 123 -28.66 -12.16 -5.99
C PHE A 123 -28.44 -12.13 -7.52
N THR A 124 -28.04 -13.27 -8.09
CA THR A 124 -27.88 -13.41 -9.56
C THR A 124 -29.19 -13.28 -10.32
N GLN A 125 -30.32 -13.46 -9.63
CA GLN A 125 -31.66 -13.30 -10.17
C GLN A 125 -32.55 -12.55 -9.16
N PRO A 126 -33.51 -11.73 -9.61
CA PRO A 126 -34.45 -11.06 -8.71
C PRO A 126 -35.40 -12.03 -8.00
N VAL A 127 -35.61 -13.24 -8.55
CA VAL A 127 -36.42 -14.33 -7.99
C VAL A 127 -35.68 -15.65 -8.22
N PHE A 128 -35.63 -16.50 -7.19
CA PHE A 128 -35.22 -17.90 -7.34
C PHE A 128 -36.45 -18.77 -7.17
N GLU A 129 -36.81 -19.52 -8.20
CA GLU A 129 -37.86 -20.54 -8.14
C GLU A 129 -37.23 -21.91 -7.98
N GLY A 130 -37.74 -22.70 -7.05
CA GLY A 130 -37.33 -24.08 -6.81
C GLY A 130 -38.53 -24.93 -6.44
N THR A 131 -38.62 -26.13 -6.99
CA THR A 131 -39.66 -27.11 -6.67
C THR A 131 -39.05 -28.30 -5.96
N VAL A 132 -39.64 -28.70 -4.83
CA VAL A 132 -39.23 -29.88 -4.07
C VAL A 132 -40.39 -30.87 -4.01
N THR A 133 -40.10 -32.16 -4.22
CA THR A 133 -41.10 -33.23 -4.12
C THR A 133 -41.42 -33.51 -2.66
N GLU A 134 -42.70 -33.62 -2.32
CA GLU A 134 -43.17 -34.08 -1.00
C GLU A 134 -42.71 -35.52 -0.78
N GLY A 135 -41.57 -35.70 -0.11
CA GLY A 135 -40.89 -36.99 0.03
C GLY A 135 -39.37 -36.91 -0.03
N SER A 136 -38.80 -35.75 -0.37
CA SER A 136 -37.36 -35.50 -0.24
C SER A 136 -36.90 -35.71 1.20
N LYS A 137 -35.99 -36.67 1.41
CA LYS A 137 -35.41 -36.93 2.72
C LYS A 137 -34.55 -35.72 3.13
N PRO A 138 -34.61 -35.27 4.39
CA PRO A 138 -33.71 -34.25 4.87
C PRO A 138 -32.27 -34.78 4.80
N ASP A 139 -31.36 -33.94 4.32
CA ASP A 139 -29.93 -34.23 4.34
C ASP A 139 -29.48 -34.24 5.81
N ILE A 140 -29.27 -35.43 6.36
CA ILE A 140 -28.74 -35.65 7.71
C ILE A 140 -27.35 -36.25 7.57
N ASN A 141 -26.33 -35.42 7.78
CA ASN A 141 -24.95 -35.86 7.98
C ASN A 141 -24.69 -36.07 9.48
#